data_AF-A0A9X3WJM4-F1
#
_entry.id   AF-A0A9X3WJM4-F1
#
_cell.length_a   1.000
_cell.length_b   1.000
_cell.length_c   1.000
_cell.angle_alpha   90.00
_cell.angle_beta   90.00
_cell.angle_gamma   90.00
#
_symmetry.space_group_name_H-M   'P 1'
#
loop_
_entity.id
_entity.type
_entity.pdbx_description
1 polymer ?
#
loop_
_entity_poly.entity_id
_entity_poly.type
_entity_poly.pdbx_seq_one_letter_code
_entity_poly.pdbx_strand_id
1 'polypeptide(L)'
;MVQKLTKEQCQRREAFLQKKKQKGKPAQSASQRNAIQVLVTNVTQEHLEPQELYPLYSLRWQVELLFKTWKSLFEIDNVRAMKQERFECHLYGTLIRILLSSMMAFQCRYFLYQKHAMEGSEYKGIQQAKQSLPFLARAISTGLSLSSM
;
A
#
# COMPACT_ATOMS: atom_id res chain seq x y z
N MET A 1 18.71 14.80 -6.85
CA MET A 1 18.68 15.81 -5.76
C MET A 1 19.31 15.21 -4.50
N VAL A 2 20.08 16.02 -3.78
CA VAL A 2 20.79 15.62 -2.55
C VAL A 2 20.34 16.54 -1.43
N GLN A 3 19.83 15.97 -0.33
CA GLN A 3 19.42 16.77 0.84
C GLN A 3 20.10 16.26 2.11
N LYS A 4 20.43 17.18 3.01
CA LYS A 4 20.74 16.86 4.41
C LYS A 4 19.47 16.37 5.11
N LEU A 5 19.59 15.28 5.87
CA LEU A 5 18.51 14.78 6.72
C LEU A 5 18.14 15.81 7.79
N THR A 6 16.87 15.83 8.19
CA THR A 6 16.46 16.58 9.38
C THR A 6 16.99 15.91 10.65
N LYS A 7 17.06 16.66 11.76
CA LYS A 7 17.55 16.15 13.05
C LYS A 7 16.77 14.91 13.51
N GLU A 8 15.45 14.91 13.35
CA GLU A 8 14.61 13.74 13.68
C GLU A 8 14.91 12.53 12.80
N GLN A 9 15.13 12.72 11.50
CA GLN A 9 15.45 11.64 10.57
C GLN A 9 16.83 11.03 10.88
N CYS A 10 17.82 11.86 11.23
CA CYS A 10 19.12 11.39 11.71
C CYS A 10 18.97 10.52 12.98
N GLN A 11 18.22 10.98 13.99
CA GLN A 11 17.99 10.23 15.23
C GLN A 11 17.29 8.89 14.98
N ARG A 12 16.26 8.86 14.11
CA ARG A 12 15.57 7.60 13.73
C ARG A 12 16.52 6.62 13.03
N ARG A 13 17.40 7.13 12.16
CA ARG A 13 18.38 6.32 11.42
C ARG A 13 19.49 5.79 12.32
N GLU A 14 19.95 6.58 13.28
CA GLU A 14 20.86 6.16 14.34
C GLU A 14 20.24 5.07 15.21
N ALA A 15 19.00 5.24 15.68
CA ALA A 15 18.29 4.23 16.47
C ALA A 15 18.13 2.90 15.70
N PHE A 16 17.84 2.96 14.40
CA PHE A 16 17.79 1.77 13.54
C PHE A 16 19.14 1.08 13.40
N LEU A 17 20.23 1.84 13.21
CA LEU A 17 21.59 1.31 13.14
C LEU A 17 22.01 0.67 14.46
N GLN A 18 21.66 1.28 15.60
CA GLN A 18 21.91 0.73 16.93
C GLN A 18 21.19 -0.62 17.12
N LYS A 19 19.91 -0.72 16.72
CA LYS A 19 19.16 -2.00 16.72
C LYS A 19 19.79 -3.05 15.82
N LYS A 20 20.37 -2.66 14.67
CA LYS A 20 21.10 -3.60 13.78
C LYS A 20 22.42 -4.08 14.38
N LYS A 21 23.15 -3.19 15.06
CA LYS A 21 24.37 -3.53 15.80
C LYS A 21 24.09 -4.50 16.93
N GLN A 22 23.01 -4.28 17.70
CA GLN A 22 22.55 -5.20 18.75
C GLN A 22 22.20 -6.60 18.22
N LYS A 23 21.79 -6.71 16.94
CA LYS A 23 21.49 -7.98 16.26
C LYS A 23 22.71 -8.61 15.55
N GLY A 24 23.93 -8.16 15.84
CA GLY A 24 25.17 -8.76 15.33
C GLY A 24 25.43 -8.59 13.83
N LYS A 25 24.70 -7.71 13.14
CA LYS A 25 24.89 -7.50 11.69
C LYS A 25 25.96 -6.42 11.45
N PRO A 26 26.97 -6.65 10.58
CA PRO A 26 28.05 -5.69 10.35
C PRO A 26 27.52 -4.39 9.73
N ALA A 27 27.88 -3.25 10.35
CA ALA A 27 27.55 -1.92 9.87
C ALA A 27 28.64 -1.39 8.93
N GLN A 28 28.95 -2.13 7.85
CA GLN A 28 30.27 -2.01 7.21
C GLN A 28 30.54 -0.81 6.30
N SER A 29 29.62 0.14 6.06
CA SER A 29 30.00 1.38 5.33
C SER A 29 29.12 2.62 5.54
N ALA A 30 28.22 2.62 6.53
CA ALA A 30 27.18 3.66 6.64
C ALA A 30 27.63 4.98 7.31
N SER A 31 28.80 5.02 7.96
CA SER A 31 29.19 6.13 8.85
C SER A 31 29.27 7.50 8.16
N GLN A 32 29.92 7.60 7.00
CA GLN A 32 30.19 8.90 6.35
C GLN A 32 29.03 9.50 5.56
N ARG A 33 28.00 8.72 5.19
CA ARG A 33 26.85 9.16 4.38
C ARG A 33 25.52 9.15 5.14
N ASN A 34 25.56 9.02 6.46
CA ASN A 34 24.35 8.90 7.28
C ASN A 34 23.48 10.17 7.33
N ALA A 35 24.10 11.34 7.12
CA ALA A 35 23.42 12.64 7.17
C ALA A 35 22.82 13.06 5.81
N ILE A 36 22.94 12.24 4.76
CA ILE A 36 22.53 12.61 3.40
C ILE A 36 21.53 11.58 2.85
N GLN A 37 20.51 12.08 2.16
CA GLN A 37 19.59 11.28 1.36
C GLN A 37 19.70 11.71 -0.09
N VAL A 38 19.83 10.73 -0.98
CA VAL A 38 20.00 10.94 -2.42
C VAL A 38 18.78 10.36 -3.12
N LEU A 39 18.08 11.21 -3.86
CA LEU A 39 16.95 10.83 -4.71
C LEU A 39 17.30 11.16 -6.16
N VAL A 40 17.17 10.18 -7.04
CA VAL A 40 17.31 10.39 -8.49
C VAL A 40 15.91 10.58 -9.03
N THR A 41 15.67 11.73 -9.66
CA THR A 41 14.37 12.12 -10.21
C THR A 41 14.58 12.91 -11.50
N ASN A 42 13.62 12.81 -12.42
CA ASN A 42 13.53 13.63 -13.63
C ASN A 42 12.88 15.01 -13.38
N VAL A 43 12.34 15.23 -12.19
CA VAL A 43 11.76 16.53 -11.79
C VAL A 43 12.88 17.53 -11.57
N THR A 44 12.75 18.71 -12.18
CA THR A 44 13.69 19.83 -11.98
C THR A 44 13.42 20.54 -10.66
N GLN A 45 14.44 21.22 -10.10
CA GLN A 45 14.29 21.97 -8.85
C GLN A 45 13.32 23.16 -8.99
N GLU A 46 13.05 23.61 -10.21
CA GLU A 46 12.08 24.69 -10.50
C GLU A 46 10.63 24.26 -10.27
N HIS A 47 10.33 22.96 -10.34
CA HIS A 47 8.98 22.43 -10.19
C HIS A 47 8.69 21.84 -8.81
N LEU A 48 9.72 21.39 -8.10
CA LEU A 48 9.54 20.76 -6.80
C LEU A 48 10.78 20.92 -5.94
N GLU A 49 10.59 21.45 -4.74
CA GLU A 49 11.68 21.56 -3.78
C GLU A 49 12.09 20.16 -3.28
N PRO A 50 13.39 19.91 -3.01
CA PRO A 50 13.86 18.63 -2.51
C PRO A 50 13.14 18.16 -1.25
N GLN A 51 12.67 19.08 -0.40
CA GLN A 51 11.94 18.77 0.83
C GLN A 51 10.54 18.17 0.57
N GLU A 52 9.87 18.60 -0.50
CA GLU A 52 8.54 18.11 -0.88
C GLU A 52 8.58 16.78 -1.62
N LEU A 53 9.73 16.45 -2.23
CA LEU A 53 9.97 15.18 -2.89
C LEU A 53 9.95 13.99 -1.92
N TYR A 54 10.30 14.20 -0.65
CA TYR A 54 10.37 13.13 0.35
C TYR A 54 9.02 12.52 0.71
N PRO A 55 8.00 13.32 1.09
CA PRO A 55 6.64 12.80 1.25
C PRO A 55 6.15 12.02 0.04
N LEU A 56 6.43 12.50 -1.18
CA LEU A 56 6.04 11.81 -2.41
C LEU A 56 6.75 10.45 -2.54
N TYR A 57 8.05 10.40 -2.28
CA TYR A 57 8.80 9.14 -2.32
C TYR A 57 8.39 8.17 -1.21
N SER A 58 7.81 8.66 -0.12
CA SER A 58 7.27 7.82 0.94
C SER A 58 6.08 6.97 0.47
N LEU A 59 5.32 7.45 -0.53
CA LEU A 59 4.19 6.72 -1.13
C LEU A 59 4.61 5.44 -1.83
N ARG A 60 5.87 5.32 -2.27
CA ARG A 60 6.42 4.08 -2.84
C ARG A 60 6.24 2.89 -1.90
N TRP A 61 6.40 3.11 -0.58
CA TRP A 61 6.15 2.06 0.41
C TRP A 61 4.66 1.70 0.52
N GLN A 62 3.76 2.67 0.37
CA GLN A 62 2.31 2.41 0.34
C GLN A 62 1.95 1.53 -0.85
N VAL A 63 2.52 1.80 -2.02
CA VAL A 63 2.35 0.95 -3.21
C VAL A 63 2.86 -0.47 -2.96
N GLU A 64 4.02 -0.64 -2.32
CA GLU A 64 4.51 -1.97 -1.94
C GLU A 64 3.58 -2.70 -0.96
N LEU A 65 3.01 -2.00 0.02
CA LEU A 65 2.04 -2.58 0.96
C LEU A 65 0.75 -3.00 0.26
N LEU A 66 0.27 -2.22 -0.70
CA LEU A 66 -0.86 -2.57 -1.55
C LEU A 66 -0.58 -3.86 -2.32
N PHE A 67 0.56 -3.95 -3.02
CA PHE A 67 0.93 -5.17 -3.74
C PHE A 67 1.09 -6.38 -2.81
N LYS A 68 1.70 -6.21 -1.63
CA LYS A 68 1.78 -7.28 -0.62
C LYS A 68 0.40 -7.75 -0.18
N THR A 69 -0.52 -6.82 0.04
CA THR A 69 -1.92 -7.11 0.38
C THR A 69 -2.60 -7.86 -0.75
N TRP A 70 -2.40 -7.46 -2.00
CA TRP A 70 -3.02 -8.12 -3.16
C TRP A 70 -2.50 -9.53 -3.37
N LYS A 71 -1.19 -9.76 -3.25
CA LYS A 71 -0.59 -11.10 -3.25
C LYS A 71 -1.16 -11.96 -2.12
N SER A 72 -1.19 -11.43 -0.91
CA SER A 72 -1.66 -12.18 0.27
C SER A 72 -3.15 -12.49 0.24
N LEU A 73 -4.00 -11.59 -0.25
CA LEU A 73 -5.47 -11.74 -0.16
C LEU A 73 -6.08 -12.28 -1.45
N PHE A 74 -5.50 -12.01 -2.60
CA PHE A 74 -6.07 -12.37 -3.91
C PHE A 74 -5.19 -13.34 -4.69
N GLU A 75 -3.99 -13.67 -4.17
CA GLU A 75 -3.08 -14.67 -4.73
C GLU A 75 -2.71 -14.38 -6.20
N ILE A 76 -2.60 -13.08 -6.54
CA ILE A 76 -2.35 -12.62 -7.92
C ILE A 76 -1.01 -13.13 -8.50
N ASP A 77 -0.07 -13.48 -7.64
CA ASP A 77 1.23 -14.06 -7.99
C ASP A 77 1.23 -15.60 -8.03
N ASN A 78 0.15 -16.25 -7.60
CA ASN A 78 0.01 -17.70 -7.64
C ASN A 78 -0.83 -18.12 -8.83
N VAL A 79 -0.18 -18.36 -9.97
CA VAL A 79 -0.84 -18.69 -11.22
C VAL A 79 -0.36 -20.05 -11.72
N ARG A 80 -1.30 -20.92 -12.07
CA ARG A 80 -0.99 -22.23 -12.69
C ARG A 80 -0.72 -22.06 -14.18
N ALA A 81 0.11 -22.94 -14.73
CA ALA A 81 0.33 -23.00 -16.17
C ALA A 81 -1.00 -23.25 -16.90
N MET A 82 -1.34 -22.36 -17.83
CA MET A 82 -2.55 -22.43 -18.65
C MET A 82 -2.34 -21.69 -19.97
N LYS A 83 -3.28 -21.86 -20.92
CA LYS A 83 -3.30 -21.09 -22.16
C LYS A 83 -3.40 -19.59 -21.89
N GLN A 84 -2.81 -18.78 -22.78
CA GLN A 84 -2.72 -17.34 -22.62
C GLN A 84 -4.09 -16.68 -22.43
N GLU A 85 -5.08 -17.07 -23.22
CA GLU A 85 -6.42 -16.48 -23.20
C GLU A 85 -7.12 -16.73 -21.85
N ARG A 86 -6.90 -17.93 -21.28
CA ARG A 86 -7.42 -18.28 -19.95
C ARG A 86 -6.72 -17.50 -18.85
N PHE A 87 -5.41 -17.30 -18.99
CA PHE A 87 -4.63 -16.49 -18.05
C PHE A 87 -5.10 -15.03 -18.05
N GLU A 88 -5.27 -14.42 -19.22
CA GLU A 88 -5.74 -13.04 -19.35
C GLU A 88 -7.13 -12.87 -18.71
N CYS A 89 -8.07 -13.76 -18.99
CA CYS A 89 -9.40 -13.75 -18.37
C CYS A 89 -9.31 -13.88 -16.84
N HIS A 90 -8.47 -14.78 -16.33
CA HIS A 90 -8.27 -14.95 -14.89
C HIS A 90 -7.64 -13.72 -14.23
N LEU A 91 -6.66 -13.11 -14.90
CA LEU A 91 -5.97 -11.91 -14.44
C LEU A 91 -6.97 -10.74 -14.38
N TYR A 92 -7.72 -10.48 -15.44
CA TYR A 92 -8.72 -9.41 -15.47
C TYR A 92 -9.80 -9.61 -14.41
N GLY A 93 -10.32 -10.83 -14.26
CA GLY A 93 -11.29 -11.14 -13.19
C GLY A 93 -10.73 -10.89 -11.80
N THR A 94 -9.46 -11.23 -11.56
CA THR A 94 -8.78 -10.96 -10.29
C THR A 94 -8.57 -9.46 -10.05
N LEU A 95 -8.18 -8.71 -11.08
CA LEU A 95 -8.02 -7.25 -11.00
C LEU A 95 -9.35 -6.54 -10.71
N ILE A 96 -10.44 -6.95 -11.35
CA ILE A 96 -11.79 -6.42 -11.08
C ILE A 96 -12.18 -6.70 -9.63
N ARG A 97 -11.97 -7.92 -9.15
CA ARG A 97 -12.26 -8.30 -7.75
C ARG A 97 -11.44 -7.49 -6.75
N ILE A 98 -10.15 -7.24 -7.03
CA ILE A 98 -9.27 -6.37 -6.23
C ILE A 98 -9.83 -4.94 -6.21
N LEU A 99 -10.18 -4.41 -7.38
CA LEU A 99 -10.71 -3.05 -7.52
C LEU A 99 -11.98 -2.87 -6.68
N LEU A 100 -12.96 -3.75 -6.84
CA LEU A 100 -14.22 -3.69 -6.09
C LEU A 100 -13.99 -3.79 -4.57
N SER A 101 -13.13 -4.72 -4.13
CA SER A 101 -12.79 -4.87 -2.70
C SER A 101 -12.12 -3.61 -2.15
N SER A 102 -11.20 -3.02 -2.93
CA SER A 102 -10.45 -1.82 -2.53
C SER A 102 -11.34 -0.59 -2.47
N MET A 103 -12.23 -0.42 -3.45
CA MET A 103 -13.21 0.68 -3.46
C MET A 103 -14.15 0.60 -2.25
N MET A 104 -14.71 -0.58 -1.96
CA MET A 104 -15.57 -0.76 -0.80
C MET A 104 -14.82 -0.53 0.52
N ALA A 105 -13.61 -1.08 0.66
CA ALA A 105 -12.78 -0.86 1.83
C ALA A 105 -12.45 0.62 2.03
N PHE A 106 -12.17 1.36 0.96
CA PHE A 106 -11.94 2.80 1.00
C PHE A 106 -13.17 3.55 1.51
N GLN A 107 -14.37 3.25 0.98
CA GLN A 107 -15.62 3.87 1.42
C GLN A 107 -15.91 3.58 2.90
N CYS A 108 -15.72 2.33 3.35
CA CYS A 108 -15.89 1.97 4.76
C CYS A 108 -14.92 2.74 5.67
N ARG A 109 -13.64 2.85 5.28
CA ARG A 109 -12.64 3.61 6.06
C ARG A 109 -12.98 5.09 6.10
N TYR A 110 -13.40 5.67 4.98
CA TYR A 110 -13.81 7.06 4.91
C TYR A 110 -14.99 7.35 5.85
N PHE A 111 -16.01 6.48 5.84
CA PHE A 111 -17.14 6.60 6.75
C PHE A 111 -16.76 6.45 8.23
N LEU A 112 -15.90 5.48 8.56
CA LEU A 112 -15.38 5.27 9.92
C LEU A 112 -14.60 6.49 10.42
N TYR A 113 -13.77 7.07 9.55
CA TYR A 113 -13.01 8.28 9.86
C TYR A 113 -13.95 9.46 10.15
N GLN A 114 -14.97 9.68 9.31
CA GLN A 114 -15.91 10.78 9.52
C GLN A 114 -16.73 10.64 10.81
N LYS A 115 -17.21 9.44 11.14
CA LYS A 115 -18.11 9.24 12.29
C LYS A 115 -17.40 9.05 13.62
N HIS A 116 -16.22 8.44 13.60
CA HIS A 116 -15.54 8.00 14.82
C HIS A 116 -14.09 8.51 14.93
N ALA A 117 -13.60 9.29 13.96
CA ALA A 117 -12.20 9.72 13.87
C ALA A 117 -11.19 8.56 13.96
N MET A 118 -11.60 7.37 13.51
CA MET A 118 -10.78 6.17 13.54
C MET A 118 -10.17 5.88 12.16
N GLU A 119 -8.86 5.64 12.14
CA GLU A 119 -8.15 5.17 10.95
C GLU A 119 -8.14 3.63 10.89
N GLY A 120 -8.80 3.07 9.88
CA GLY A 120 -8.83 1.62 9.67
C GLY A 120 -7.61 1.10 8.92
N SER A 121 -7.10 -0.07 9.31
CA SER A 121 -6.04 -0.76 8.57
C SER A 121 -6.49 -1.13 7.15
N GLU A 122 -5.69 -0.80 6.15
CA GLU A 122 -5.99 -1.08 4.75
C GLU A 122 -6.15 -2.58 4.47
N TYR A 123 -5.21 -3.39 4.97
CA TYR A 123 -5.24 -4.85 4.83
C TYR A 123 -6.55 -5.44 5.37
N LYS A 124 -6.92 -5.10 6.61
CA LYS A 124 -8.14 -5.61 7.25
C LYS A 124 -9.40 -5.14 6.54
N GLY A 125 -9.43 -3.88 6.10
CA GLY A 125 -10.55 -3.33 5.34
C GLY A 125 -10.77 -4.07 4.03
N ILE A 126 -9.70 -4.30 3.26
CA ILE A 126 -9.78 -5.05 1.99
C ILE A 126 -10.16 -6.51 2.25
N GLN A 127 -9.63 -7.13 3.31
CA GLN A 127 -10.00 -8.50 3.68
C GLN A 127 -11.49 -8.62 4.00
N GLN A 128 -12.03 -7.71 4.81
CA GLN A 128 -13.45 -7.68 5.14
C GLN A 128 -14.31 -7.41 3.91
N ALA A 129 -13.88 -6.48 3.07
CA ALA A 129 -14.57 -6.15 1.82
C ALA A 129 -14.59 -7.33 0.83
N LYS A 130 -13.47 -8.05 0.69
CA LYS A 130 -13.39 -9.27 -0.12
C LYS A 130 -14.39 -10.32 0.37
N GLN A 131 -14.55 -10.46 1.69
CA GLN A 131 -15.50 -11.41 2.28
C GLN A 131 -16.97 -11.00 2.10
N SER A 132 -17.26 -9.69 2.08
CA SER A 132 -18.63 -9.19 1.89
C SER A 132 -19.10 -9.19 0.43
N LEU A 133 -18.17 -9.16 -0.55
CA LEU A 133 -18.49 -9.11 -1.97
C LEU A 133 -19.49 -10.20 -2.46
N PRO A 134 -19.34 -11.49 -2.12
CA PRO A 134 -20.31 -12.51 -2.52
C PRO A 134 -21.73 -12.26 -1.98
N PHE A 135 -21.85 -11.71 -0.76
CA PHE A 135 -23.14 -11.38 -0.16
C PHE A 135 -23.81 -10.23 -0.91
N LEU A 136 -23.04 -9.20 -1.29
CA LEU A 136 -23.55 -8.10 -2.10
C LEU A 136 -23.92 -8.55 -3.51
N ALA A 137 -23.08 -9.37 -4.15
CA ALA A 137 -23.39 -9.93 -5.47
C ALA A 137 -24.68 -10.75 -5.43
N ARG A 138 -24.87 -11.56 -4.37
CA ARG A 138 -26.11 -12.31 -4.14
C ARG A 138 -27.29 -11.36 -3.96
N ALA A 139 -27.19 -10.35 -3.08
CA ALA A 139 -28.24 -9.38 -2.82
C ALA A 139 -28.67 -8.61 -4.08
N ILE A 140 -27.70 -8.20 -4.91
CA ILE A 140 -27.95 -7.54 -6.20
C ILE A 140 -28.66 -8.51 -7.16
N SER A 141 -28.19 -9.76 -7.24
CA SER A 141 -28.77 -10.77 -8.14
C SER A 141 -30.17 -11.22 -7.75
N THR A 142 -30.52 -11.15 -6.46
CA THR A 142 -31.86 -11.48 -5.94
C THR A 142 -32.83 -10.30 -5.99
N GLY A 143 -32.40 -9.12 -6.44
CA GLY A 143 -33.17 -7.87 -6.40
C GLY A 143 -33.04 -7.19 -5.03
N LEU A 144 -32.81 -5.88 -4.90
CA LEU A 144 -33.74 -4.81 -5.30
C LEU A 144 -35.22 -5.09 -4.95
N SER A 145 -35.47 -5.99 -3.99
CA SER A 145 -36.73 -6.07 -3.24
C SER A 145 -36.67 -5.23 -1.95
N LEU A 146 -36.07 -4.03 -2.02
CA LEU A 146 -36.14 -3.02 -0.95
C LEU A 146 -37.42 -2.18 -1.11
N SER A 147 -38.56 -2.85 -1.27
CA SER A 147 -39.89 -2.23 -1.29
C SER A 147 -40.85 -2.90 -0.29
N SER A 148 -40.31 -3.52 0.75
CA SER A 148 -41.11 -4.03 1.86
C SER A 148 -40.25 -4.27 3.11
N MET A 149 -39.70 -3.20 3.67
CA MET A 149 -39.48 -3.06 5.12
C MET A 149 -39.74 -1.61 5.50
#